data_AF-A0A4U1JJH8-F1
#
_entry.id   AF-A0A4U1JJH8-F1
#
_cell.length_a   1.000
_cell.length_b   1.000
_cell.length_c   1.000
_cell.angle_alpha   90.00
_cell.angle_beta   90.00
_cell.angle_gamma   90.00
#
_symmetry.space_group_name_H-M   'P 1'
#
loop_
_entity.id
_entity.type
_entity.pdbx_description
1 polymer ?
#
loop_
_entity_poly.entity_id
_entity_poly.type
_entity_poly.pdbx_seq_one_letter_code
_entity_poly.pdbx_strand_id
1 'polypeptide(L)'
;MAESKSSSDVGIVGLLGILIGGACVLVALVGVLNTAFDLNLALSVSGTSTPLPKHWDEVIGLAAAGVLIVALTVFGGFVRRKFTEAKGKPLVRAGILLGALALLVMVGRGLQIVALTATYGSMLAYYSTDGDLDDVKAELARKPDRSALDEAVGRAAQYNNAAALALLLEAGADMRESTRPEAHRRCPLVGRSYEFTKTAIDHGIKPDACPRGELAVWEAVQFGKSDDEAAKNVTLLMGAGWSGTAKPDHDKRSPKKIAAEKKWSKTLQALGGAE
;
A
#
# COMPACT_ATOMS: atom_id res chain seq x y z
N MET A 1 35.52 -49.34 -14.61
CA MET A 1 35.81 -48.04 -13.97
C MET A 1 34.69 -47.10 -14.35
N ALA A 2 33.84 -46.73 -13.39
CA ALA A 2 32.74 -45.81 -13.64
C ALA A 2 33.32 -44.40 -13.83
N GLU A 3 33.22 -43.86 -15.04
CA GLU A 3 33.45 -42.43 -15.28
C GLU A 3 32.46 -41.64 -14.42
N SER A 4 33.01 -40.97 -13.41
CA SER A 4 32.38 -39.88 -12.71
C SER A 4 31.90 -38.85 -13.74
N LYS A 5 30.59 -38.82 -14.01
CA LYS A 5 29.95 -37.69 -14.70
C LYS A 5 30.21 -36.46 -13.84
N SER A 6 31.20 -35.67 -14.25
CA SER A 6 31.54 -34.37 -13.68
C SER A 6 30.26 -33.58 -13.39
N SER A 7 30.01 -33.35 -12.09
CA SER A 7 28.90 -32.53 -11.66
C SER A 7 29.20 -31.06 -11.93
N SER A 8 28.24 -30.43 -12.62
CA SER A 8 27.90 -29.00 -12.65
C SER A 8 28.82 -28.02 -13.39
N ASP A 9 28.41 -27.67 -14.61
CA ASP A 9 28.68 -26.42 -15.34
C ASP A 9 28.10 -25.16 -14.63
N VAL A 10 28.22 -25.08 -13.31
CA VAL A 10 27.80 -23.90 -12.53
C VAL A 10 29.07 -23.15 -12.15
N GLY A 11 29.32 -22.01 -12.81
CA GLY A 11 30.48 -21.16 -12.47
C GLY A 11 30.44 -20.71 -11.00
N ILE A 12 31.59 -20.34 -10.44
CA ILE A 12 31.77 -19.99 -9.01
C ILE A 12 30.71 -18.99 -8.51
N VAL A 13 30.39 -17.97 -9.32
CA VAL A 13 29.35 -16.97 -9.00
C VAL A 13 27.97 -17.61 -8.88
N GLY A 14 27.63 -18.58 -9.74
CA GLY A 14 26.38 -19.32 -9.64
C GLY A 14 26.34 -20.27 -8.45
N LEU A 15 27.47 -20.90 -8.10
CA LEU A 15 27.56 -21.72 -6.89
C LEU A 15 27.32 -20.86 -5.64
N LEU A 16 27.98 -19.71 -5.57
CA LEU A 16 27.80 -18.73 -4.48
C LEU A 16 26.36 -18.22 -4.42
N GLY A 17 25.74 -17.90 -5.56
CA GLY A 17 24.34 -17.51 -5.63
C GLY A 17 23.40 -18.57 -5.05
N ILE A 18 23.58 -19.84 -5.42
CA ILE A 18 22.77 -20.94 -4.89
C ILE A 18 22.99 -21.13 -3.39
N LEU A 19 24.24 -21.04 -2.92
CA LEU A 19 24.56 -21.17 -1.49
C LEU A 19 23.97 -20.03 -0.66
N ILE A 20 24.07 -18.78 -1.14
CA ILE A 20 23.49 -17.61 -0.48
C ILE A 20 21.97 -17.72 -0.47
N GLY A 21 21.35 -18.03 -1.60
CA GLY A 21 19.90 -18.19 -1.69
C GLY A 21 19.38 -19.33 -0.82
N GLY A 22 20.08 -20.47 -0.80
CA GLY A 22 19.81 -21.60 0.08
C GLY A 22 19.96 -21.24 1.57
N ALA A 23 20.99 -20.48 1.92
CA ALA A 23 21.18 -19.98 3.29
C ALA A 23 20.03 -19.05 3.70
N CYS A 24 19.57 -18.13 2.84
CA CYS A 24 18.40 -17.30 3.10
C CYS A 24 17.15 -18.14 3.38
N VAL A 25 16.88 -19.18 2.57
CA VAL A 25 15.74 -20.08 2.80
C VAL A 25 15.88 -20.85 4.12
N LEU A 26 17.08 -21.33 4.45
CA LEU A 26 17.33 -22.01 5.73
C LEU A 26 17.12 -21.09 6.93
N VAL A 27 17.63 -19.86 6.87
CA VAL A 27 17.43 -18.86 7.93
C VAL A 27 15.96 -18.49 8.04
N ALA A 28 15.22 -18.39 6.93
CA ALA A 28 13.78 -18.17 6.95
C ALA A 28 13.03 -19.34 7.62
N LEU A 29 13.40 -20.60 7.34
CA LEU A 29 12.81 -21.77 8.01
C LEU A 29 13.04 -21.77 9.52
N VAL A 30 14.24 -21.37 9.98
CA VAL A 30 14.50 -21.17 11.42
C VAL A 30 13.71 -19.97 11.95
N GLY A 31 13.54 -18.93 11.15
CA GLY A 31 12.69 -17.76 11.43
C GLY A 31 11.21 -18.10 11.61
N VAL A 32 10.68 -19.09 10.88
CA VAL A 32 9.31 -19.63 11.09
C VAL A 32 9.18 -20.16 12.52
N LEU A 33 10.13 -20.96 12.99
CA LEU A 33 10.13 -21.49 14.36
C LEU A 33 10.30 -20.37 15.38
N ASN A 34 11.18 -19.41 15.11
CA ASN A 34 11.39 -18.25 15.99
C ASN A 34 10.13 -17.40 16.15
N THR A 35 9.40 -17.16 15.05
CA THR A 35 8.18 -16.35 15.01
C THR A 35 6.97 -17.11 15.57
N ALA A 36 6.84 -18.40 15.26
CA ALA A 36 5.71 -19.22 15.71
C ALA A 36 5.73 -19.50 17.23
N PHE A 37 6.93 -19.56 17.83
CA PHE A 37 7.11 -19.89 19.25
C PHE A 37 7.70 -18.73 20.08
N ASP A 38 7.87 -17.53 19.50
CA ASP A 38 8.43 -16.33 20.14
C ASP A 38 9.78 -16.56 20.87
N LEU A 39 10.67 -17.32 20.23
CA LEU A 39 11.89 -17.87 20.86
C LEU A 39 13.05 -16.87 20.96
N ASN A 40 12.91 -15.65 20.46
CA ASN A 40 13.91 -14.58 20.51
C ASN A 40 15.33 -15.02 20.09
N LEU A 41 15.42 -15.93 19.12
CA LEU A 41 16.66 -16.53 18.65
C LEU A 41 17.51 -15.53 17.86
N ALA A 42 18.83 -15.72 17.90
CA ALA A 42 19.81 -14.96 17.14
C ALA A 42 20.89 -15.88 16.58
N LEU A 43 21.39 -15.56 15.39
CA LEU A 43 22.58 -16.19 14.81
C LEU A 43 23.81 -15.47 15.35
N SER A 44 24.64 -16.21 16.09
CA SER A 44 25.92 -15.71 16.58
C SER A 44 27.07 -16.31 15.77
N VAL A 45 27.89 -15.45 15.18
CA VAL A 45 29.14 -15.83 14.52
C VAL A 45 30.23 -14.86 14.95
N SER A 46 31.26 -15.40 15.61
CA SER A 46 32.54 -14.75 15.94
C SER A 46 32.48 -13.24 16.21
N GLY A 47 31.76 -12.84 17.27
CA GLY A 47 31.68 -11.45 17.73
C GLY A 47 30.51 -10.62 17.18
N THR A 48 29.67 -11.19 16.31
CA THR A 48 28.43 -10.56 15.83
C THR A 48 27.23 -11.42 16.18
N SER A 49 26.16 -10.79 16.70
CA SER A 49 24.86 -11.42 16.95
C SER A 49 23.83 -10.74 16.05
N THR A 50 23.28 -11.49 15.11
CA THR A 50 22.22 -11.01 14.22
C THR A 50 20.90 -11.65 14.66
N PRO A 51 19.89 -10.86 15.08
CA PRO A 51 18.60 -11.41 15.46
C PRO A 51 17.96 -12.14 14.27
N LEU A 52 17.33 -13.28 14.53
CA LEU A 52 16.52 -13.96 13.52
C LEU A 52 15.19 -13.21 13.32
N PRO A 53 14.56 -13.36 12.13
CA PRO A 53 13.24 -12.79 11.84
C PRO A 53 12.24 -13.08 12.97
N LYS A 54 11.49 -12.05 13.38
CA LYS A 54 10.47 -12.14 14.44
C LYS A 54 9.05 -11.84 13.94
N HIS A 55 8.93 -11.39 12.69
CA HIS A 55 7.67 -11.09 12.06
C HIS A 55 7.49 -11.96 10.81
N TRP A 56 6.25 -12.37 10.53
CA TRP A 56 5.94 -13.20 9.37
C TRP A 56 6.34 -12.54 8.04
N ASP A 57 6.26 -11.21 7.96
CA ASP A 57 6.70 -10.46 6.78
C ASP A 57 8.20 -10.58 6.52
N GLU A 58 9.02 -10.58 7.58
CA GLU A 58 10.47 -10.76 7.48
C GLU A 58 10.83 -12.19 7.07
N VAL A 59 10.13 -13.18 7.62
CA VAL A 59 10.29 -14.60 7.27
C VAL A 59 9.95 -14.85 5.80
N ILE A 60 8.79 -14.36 5.36
CA ILE A 60 8.32 -14.52 3.98
C ILE A 60 9.23 -13.75 3.03
N GLY A 61 9.63 -12.53 3.38
CA GLY A 61 10.54 -11.72 2.57
C GLY A 61 11.91 -12.40 2.37
N LEU A 62 12.49 -12.94 3.45
CA LEU A 62 13.77 -13.64 3.38
C LEU A 62 13.69 -14.94 2.57
N ALA A 63 12.62 -15.71 2.74
CA ALA A 63 12.37 -16.92 1.95
C ALA A 63 12.21 -16.60 0.46
N ALA A 64 11.42 -15.58 0.13
CA ALA A 64 11.19 -15.14 -1.24
C ALA A 64 12.48 -14.66 -1.92
N ALA A 65 13.31 -13.89 -1.21
CA ALA A 65 14.62 -13.45 -1.70
C ALA A 65 15.55 -14.64 -1.98
N GLY A 66 15.60 -15.61 -1.06
CA GLY A 66 16.39 -16.83 -1.23
C GLY A 66 15.98 -17.65 -2.45
N VAL A 67 14.68 -17.90 -2.62
CA VAL A 67 14.12 -18.60 -3.77
C VAL A 67 14.42 -17.85 -5.08
N LEU A 68 14.27 -16.52 -5.09
CA LEU A 68 14.54 -15.69 -6.26
C LEU A 68 16.01 -15.77 -6.70
N ILE A 69 16.96 -15.70 -5.77
CA ILE A 69 18.40 -15.81 -6.06
C ILE A 69 18.72 -17.16 -6.70
N VAL A 70 18.19 -18.26 -6.13
CA VAL A 70 18.37 -19.60 -6.68
C VAL A 70 17.77 -19.70 -8.07
N ALA A 71 16.53 -19.23 -8.25
CA ALA A 71 15.81 -19.29 -9.52
C ALA A 71 16.52 -18.50 -10.63
N LEU A 72 16.97 -17.27 -10.36
CA LEU A 72 17.74 -16.45 -11.30
C LEU A 72 19.08 -17.10 -11.66
N THR A 73 19.72 -17.76 -10.70
CA THR A 73 20.99 -18.45 -10.93
C THR A 73 20.82 -19.68 -11.83
N VAL A 74 19.78 -20.49 -11.57
CA VAL A 74 19.42 -21.64 -12.41
C VAL A 74 19.01 -21.17 -13.81
N PHE A 75 18.24 -20.10 -13.90
CA PHE A 75 17.83 -19.50 -15.18
C PHE A 75 19.04 -18.99 -15.99
N GLY A 76 19.98 -18.29 -15.36
CA GLY A 76 21.21 -17.85 -16.00
C GLY A 76 22.04 -19.02 -16.55
N GLY A 77 22.12 -20.12 -15.79
CA GLY A 77 22.73 -21.37 -16.25
C GLY A 77 22.02 -21.97 -17.46
N PHE A 78 20.68 -21.99 -17.45
CA PHE A 78 19.88 -22.45 -18.58
C PHE A 78 20.10 -21.61 -19.85
N VAL A 79 20.05 -20.28 -19.74
CA VAL A 79 20.30 -19.36 -20.85
C VAL A 79 21.70 -19.54 -21.42
N ARG A 80 22.72 -19.64 -20.55
CA ARG A 80 24.11 -19.90 -20.96
C ARG A 80 24.22 -21.21 -21.74
N ARG A 81 23.57 -22.28 -21.27
CA ARG A 81 23.58 -23.58 -21.94
C ARG A 81 22.96 -23.47 -23.34
N LYS A 82 21.78 -22.84 -23.46
CA LYS A 82 21.13 -22.63 -24.75
C LYS A 82 21.93 -21.74 -25.70
N PHE A 83 22.56 -20.68 -25.19
CA PHE A 83 23.42 -19.80 -25.98
C PHE A 83 24.66 -20.54 -26.53
N THR A 84 25.22 -21.44 -25.72
CA THR A 84 26.37 -22.27 -26.09
C THR A 84 25.97 -23.33 -27.12
N GLU A 85 24.83 -24.00 -26.94
CA GLU A 85 24.24 -24.94 -27.92
C GLU A 85 24.01 -24.28 -29.29
N ALA A 86 23.69 -22.99 -29.32
CA ALA A 86 23.46 -22.22 -30.54
C ALA A 86 24.75 -21.73 -31.24
N LYS A 87 25.92 -22.34 -30.96
CA LYS A 87 27.19 -21.97 -31.59
C LYS A 87 27.11 -22.11 -33.12
N GLY A 88 27.59 -21.09 -33.84
CA GLY A 88 27.51 -21.02 -35.31
C GLY A 88 26.18 -20.52 -35.86
N LYS A 89 25.17 -20.22 -35.02
CA LYS A 89 23.86 -19.70 -35.42
C LYS A 89 23.60 -18.32 -34.80
N PRO A 90 24.12 -17.22 -35.40
CA PRO A 90 24.10 -15.89 -34.77
C PRO A 90 22.69 -15.35 -34.51
N LEU A 91 21.74 -15.58 -35.42
CA LEU A 91 20.34 -15.16 -35.23
C LEU A 91 19.66 -15.87 -34.05
N VAL A 92 19.95 -17.16 -33.87
CA VAL A 92 19.40 -17.95 -32.75
C VAL A 92 19.96 -17.46 -31.42
N ARG A 93 21.24 -17.09 -31.39
CA ARG A 93 21.88 -16.49 -30.20
C ARG A 93 21.28 -15.15 -29.81
N ALA A 94 21.04 -14.28 -30.78
CA ALA A 94 20.35 -13.02 -30.55
C ALA A 94 18.93 -13.25 -30.00
N GLY A 95 18.19 -14.18 -30.60
CA GLY A 95 16.85 -14.56 -30.13
C GLY A 95 16.83 -15.08 -28.69
N ILE A 96 17.81 -15.90 -28.28
CA ILE A 96 17.93 -16.39 -26.90
C ILE A 96 18.16 -15.25 -25.91
N LEU A 97 19.05 -14.30 -26.24
CA LEU A 97 19.33 -13.16 -25.35
C LEU A 97 18.13 -12.22 -25.25
N LEU A 98 17.49 -11.89 -26.38
CA LEU A 98 16.29 -11.06 -26.39
C LEU A 98 15.13 -11.72 -25.66
N GLY A 99 14.93 -13.03 -25.85
CA GLY A 99 13.91 -13.79 -25.14
C GLY A 99 14.17 -13.84 -23.63
N ALA A 100 15.43 -14.03 -23.21
CA ALA A 100 15.80 -13.97 -21.80
C ALA A 100 15.57 -12.58 -21.20
N LEU A 101 15.93 -11.52 -21.91
CA LEU A 101 15.69 -10.15 -21.48
C LEU A 101 14.19 -9.85 -21.36
N ALA A 102 13.39 -10.22 -22.36
CA ALA A 102 11.94 -10.03 -22.35
C ALA A 102 11.30 -10.77 -21.16
N LEU A 103 11.74 -12.01 -20.89
CA LEU A 103 11.24 -12.78 -19.76
C LEU A 103 11.61 -12.14 -18.42
N LEU A 104 12.83 -11.62 -18.27
CA LEU A 104 13.25 -10.90 -17.06
C LEU A 104 12.43 -9.61 -16.86
N VAL A 105 12.16 -8.86 -17.92
CA VAL A 105 11.31 -7.66 -17.85
C VAL A 105 9.88 -8.02 -17.44
N MET A 106 9.30 -9.06 -18.04
CA MET A 106 7.94 -9.52 -17.72
C MET A 106 7.82 -10.01 -16.27
N VAL A 107 8.76 -10.84 -15.81
CA VAL A 107 8.79 -11.34 -14.43
C VAL A 107 9.04 -10.21 -13.44
N GLY A 108 9.99 -9.31 -13.73
CA GLY A 108 10.29 -8.15 -12.91
C GLY A 108 9.07 -7.23 -12.76
N ARG A 109 8.35 -6.97 -13.86
CA ARG A 109 7.13 -6.16 -13.81
C ARG A 109 6.00 -6.87 -13.06
N GLY A 110 5.86 -8.18 -13.22
CA GLY A 110 4.92 -8.99 -12.46
C GLY A 110 5.18 -8.94 -10.95
N LEU A 111 6.44 -9.11 -10.52
CA LEU A 111 6.85 -9.00 -9.12
C LEU A 111 6.58 -7.61 -8.55
N GLN A 112 6.86 -6.56 -9.33
CA GLN A 112 6.57 -5.18 -8.93
C GLN A 112 5.07 -4.97 -8.71
N ILE A 113 4.22 -5.43 -9.63
CA ILE A 113 2.75 -5.34 -9.48
C ILE A 113 2.31 -6.08 -8.22
N VAL A 114 2.77 -7.31 -8.00
CA VAL A 114 2.43 -8.09 -6.80
C VAL A 114 2.84 -7.35 -5.52
N ALA A 115 4.07 -6.83 -5.46
CA ALA A 115 4.56 -6.09 -4.30
C ALA A 115 3.74 -4.83 -4.02
N LEU A 116 3.40 -4.06 -5.07
CA LEU A 116 2.57 -2.87 -4.95
C LEU A 116 1.14 -3.24 -4.52
N THR A 117 0.52 -4.26 -5.12
CA THR A 117 -0.82 -4.71 -4.70
C THR A 117 -0.83 -5.23 -3.26
N ALA A 118 0.21 -5.95 -2.82
CA ALA A 118 0.30 -6.43 -1.44
C ALA A 118 0.42 -5.27 -0.44
N THR A 119 1.11 -4.19 -0.83
CA THR A 119 1.33 -3.03 0.04
C THR A 119 0.14 -2.07 0.03
N TYR A 120 -0.43 -1.81 -1.13
CA TYR A 120 -1.46 -0.78 -1.34
C TYR A 120 -2.88 -1.31 -1.39
N GLY A 121 -3.07 -2.63 -1.55
CA GLY A 121 -4.34 -3.32 -1.78
C GLY A 121 -4.59 -3.59 -3.26
N SER A 122 -4.40 -2.56 -4.09
CA SER A 122 -4.56 -2.65 -5.55
C SER A 122 -3.67 -1.65 -6.28
N MET A 123 -3.46 -1.86 -7.59
CA MET A 123 -2.75 -0.89 -8.44
C MET A 123 -3.51 0.44 -8.49
N LEU A 124 -4.85 0.40 -8.54
CA LEU A 124 -5.67 1.59 -8.48
C LEU A 124 -5.42 2.40 -7.19
N ALA A 125 -5.32 1.71 -6.05
CA ALA A 125 -5.04 2.35 -4.77
C ALA A 125 -3.60 2.90 -4.68
N TYR A 126 -2.64 2.24 -5.31
CA TYR A 126 -1.28 2.76 -5.49
C TYR A 126 -1.28 4.05 -6.31
N TYR A 127 -1.88 4.06 -7.50
CA TYR A 127 -1.93 5.27 -8.34
C TYR A 127 -2.74 6.40 -7.71
N SER A 128 -3.78 6.06 -6.95
CA SER A 128 -4.55 7.04 -6.15
C SER A 128 -3.74 7.64 -5.00
N THR A 129 -2.70 6.94 -4.53
CA THR A 129 -1.72 7.47 -3.55
C THR A 129 -0.79 8.49 -4.19
N ASP A 130 -0.24 8.17 -5.37
CA ASP A 130 0.72 9.03 -6.06
C ASP A 130 0.04 10.21 -6.79
N GLY A 131 -1.26 10.10 -7.05
CA GLY A 131 -2.04 11.13 -7.76
C GLY A 131 -1.82 11.10 -9.27
N ASP A 132 -1.35 9.98 -9.83
CA ASP A 132 -1.20 9.78 -11.27
C ASP A 132 -2.57 9.56 -11.91
N LEU A 133 -3.16 10.65 -12.40
CA LEU A 133 -4.54 10.66 -12.90
C LEU A 133 -4.71 9.84 -14.18
N ASP A 134 -3.65 9.70 -14.99
CA ASP A 134 -3.74 8.95 -16.24
C ASP A 134 -3.74 7.45 -15.97
N ASP A 135 -2.90 6.98 -15.04
CA ASP A 135 -2.91 5.60 -14.58
C ASP A 135 -4.17 5.27 -13.77
N VAL A 136 -4.70 6.21 -12.97
CA VAL A 136 -6.02 6.05 -12.32
C VAL A 136 -7.12 5.84 -13.35
N LYS A 137 -7.19 6.67 -14.40
CA LYS A 137 -8.18 6.50 -15.48
C LYS A 137 -8.01 5.16 -16.21
N ALA A 138 -6.77 4.75 -16.46
CA ALA A 138 -6.47 3.49 -17.14
C ALA A 138 -6.93 2.27 -16.32
N GLU A 139 -6.70 2.27 -15.00
CA GLU A 139 -7.18 1.20 -14.12
C GLU A 139 -8.71 1.25 -13.96
N LEU A 140 -9.33 2.43 -13.85
CA LEU A 140 -10.79 2.56 -13.81
C LEU A 140 -11.47 2.05 -15.09
N ALA A 141 -10.85 2.24 -16.26
CA ALA A 141 -11.35 1.72 -17.54
C ALA A 141 -11.44 0.18 -17.57
N ARG A 142 -10.69 -0.51 -16.71
CA ARG A 142 -10.76 -1.98 -16.55
C ARG A 142 -11.94 -2.45 -15.69
N LYS A 143 -12.76 -1.52 -15.18
CA LYS A 143 -13.92 -1.79 -14.31
C LYS A 143 -13.50 -2.59 -13.06
N PRO A 144 -12.68 -1.98 -12.20
CA PRO A 144 -12.23 -2.63 -10.97
C PRO A 144 -13.43 -3.01 -10.10
N ASP A 145 -13.25 -4.05 -9.29
CA ASP A 145 -14.29 -4.47 -8.36
C ASP A 145 -14.47 -3.46 -7.22
N ARG A 146 -15.49 -3.71 -6.39
CA ARG A 146 -15.82 -2.81 -5.28
C ARG A 146 -14.73 -2.74 -4.22
N SER A 147 -13.94 -3.80 -4.03
CA SER A 147 -12.86 -3.81 -3.05
C SER A 147 -11.74 -2.88 -3.45
N ALA A 148 -11.33 -2.95 -4.73
CA ALA A 148 -10.31 -2.07 -5.28
C ALA A 148 -10.73 -0.59 -5.23
N LEU A 149 -12.01 -0.29 -5.46
CA LEU A 149 -12.55 1.08 -5.30
C LEU A 149 -12.50 1.55 -3.84
N ASP A 150 -12.94 0.72 -2.88
CA ASP A 150 -12.92 1.05 -1.45
C ASP A 150 -11.49 1.30 -0.95
N GLU A 151 -10.53 0.47 -1.37
CA GLU A 151 -9.10 0.65 -1.08
C GLU A 151 -8.54 1.94 -1.69
N ALA A 152 -8.90 2.24 -2.94
CA ALA A 152 -8.43 3.43 -3.63
C ALA A 152 -8.95 4.71 -2.99
N VAL A 153 -10.22 4.75 -2.56
CA VAL A 153 -10.78 5.88 -1.80
C VAL A 153 -10.02 6.05 -0.49
N GLY A 154 -9.76 4.97 0.24
CA GLY A 154 -9.00 5.00 1.49
C GLY A 154 -7.58 5.55 1.30
N ARG A 155 -6.89 5.15 0.22
CA ARG A 155 -5.55 5.67 -0.13
C ARG A 155 -5.58 7.13 -0.59
N ALA A 156 -6.52 7.51 -1.46
CA ALA A 156 -6.69 8.90 -1.87
C ALA A 156 -6.94 9.81 -0.67
N ALA A 157 -7.75 9.36 0.30
CA ALA A 157 -8.00 10.04 1.56
C ALA A 157 -6.73 10.20 2.41
N GLN A 158 -5.95 9.13 2.57
CA GLN A 158 -4.70 9.17 3.35
C GLN A 158 -3.73 10.25 2.85
N TYR A 159 -3.66 10.46 1.53
CA TYR A 159 -2.75 11.41 0.88
C TYR A 159 -3.41 12.72 0.44
N ASN A 160 -4.69 12.93 0.75
CA ASN A 160 -5.48 14.10 0.34
C ASN A 160 -5.53 14.35 -1.19
N ASN A 161 -5.52 13.28 -1.99
CA ASN A 161 -5.61 13.37 -3.45
C ASN A 161 -7.07 13.60 -3.91
N ALA A 162 -7.50 14.86 -3.86
CA ALA A 162 -8.84 15.28 -4.29
C ALA A 162 -9.11 14.96 -5.77
N ALA A 163 -8.14 15.15 -6.66
CA ALA A 163 -8.32 14.87 -8.08
C ALA A 163 -8.51 13.37 -8.37
N ALA A 164 -7.77 12.50 -7.68
CA ALA A 164 -7.99 11.06 -7.78
C ALA A 164 -9.37 10.68 -7.21
N LEU A 165 -9.77 11.27 -6.07
CA LEU A 165 -11.10 11.05 -5.50
C LEU A 165 -12.22 11.38 -6.48
N ALA A 166 -12.14 12.51 -7.20
CA ALA A 166 -13.15 12.89 -8.19
C ALA A 166 -13.36 11.78 -9.22
N LEU A 167 -12.27 11.26 -9.80
CA LEU A 167 -12.31 10.16 -10.77
C LEU A 167 -12.89 8.88 -10.18
N LEU A 168 -12.53 8.54 -8.93
CA LEU A 168 -13.06 7.37 -8.23
C LEU A 168 -14.57 7.49 -8.02
N LEU A 169 -15.05 8.65 -7.57
CA LEU A 169 -16.48 8.91 -7.34
C LEU A 169 -17.27 8.91 -8.66
N GLU A 170 -16.72 9.47 -9.74
CA GLU A 170 -17.31 9.39 -11.09
C GLU A 170 -17.43 7.94 -11.59
N ALA A 171 -16.48 7.08 -11.21
CA ALA A 171 -16.51 5.65 -11.52
C ALA A 171 -17.41 4.83 -10.58
N GLY A 172 -18.15 5.47 -9.66
CA GLY A 172 -19.11 4.81 -8.76
C GLY A 172 -18.52 4.31 -7.44
N ALA A 173 -17.33 4.77 -7.06
CA ALA A 173 -16.87 4.61 -5.68
C ALA A 173 -17.78 5.40 -4.73
N ASP A 174 -17.86 4.95 -3.48
CA ASP A 174 -18.46 5.73 -2.40
C ASP A 174 -17.61 5.65 -1.13
N MET A 175 -18.06 6.30 -0.05
CA MET A 175 -17.30 6.41 1.20
C MET A 175 -17.75 5.43 2.29
N ARG A 176 -18.54 4.40 1.95
CA ARG A 176 -19.11 3.47 2.92
C ARG A 176 -18.15 2.39 3.40
N GLU A 177 -17.03 2.18 2.70
CA GLU A 177 -16.11 1.06 2.93
C GLU A 177 -16.85 -0.29 3.07
N SER A 178 -17.79 -0.53 2.16
CA SER A 178 -18.72 -1.65 2.21
C SER A 178 -18.04 -3.03 2.24
N THR A 179 -16.83 -3.16 1.68
CA THR A 179 -16.07 -4.40 1.68
C THR A 179 -15.34 -4.69 2.99
N ARG A 180 -15.23 -3.71 3.89
CA ARG A 180 -14.65 -3.91 5.23
C ARG A 180 -15.70 -4.41 6.22
N PRO A 181 -15.30 -5.22 7.22
CA PRO A 181 -16.17 -5.56 8.33
C PRO A 181 -16.68 -4.30 9.03
N GLU A 182 -17.95 -4.28 9.43
CA GLU A 182 -18.62 -3.11 10.00
C GLU A 182 -17.87 -2.51 11.21
N ALA A 183 -17.24 -3.37 12.02
CA ALA A 183 -16.41 -2.98 13.15
C ALA A 183 -15.15 -2.17 12.77
N HIS A 184 -14.71 -2.23 11.51
CA HIS A 184 -13.52 -1.55 11.00
C HIS A 184 -13.81 -0.39 10.04
N ARG A 185 -15.07 -0.22 9.61
CA ARG A 185 -15.46 0.87 8.71
C ARG A 185 -15.26 2.23 9.38
N ARG A 186 -14.66 3.17 8.65
CA ARG A 186 -14.45 4.56 9.03
C ARG A 186 -14.68 5.45 7.81
N CYS A 187 -15.30 6.59 8.03
CA CYS A 187 -15.52 7.58 6.99
C CYS A 187 -14.18 8.14 6.48
N PRO A 188 -13.80 7.91 5.21
CA PRO A 188 -12.51 8.37 4.64
C PRO A 188 -12.38 9.90 4.61
N LEU A 189 -13.50 10.63 4.66
CA LEU A 189 -13.55 12.09 4.66
C LEU A 189 -13.02 12.73 5.95
N VAL A 190 -13.02 12.00 7.06
CA VAL A 190 -12.73 12.60 8.37
C VAL A 190 -11.24 12.96 8.49
N GLY A 191 -10.98 14.20 8.92
CA GLY A 191 -9.62 14.72 9.13
C GLY A 191 -8.83 14.97 7.83
N ARG A 192 -9.52 15.15 6.70
CA ARG A 192 -8.89 15.43 5.39
C ARG A 192 -8.79 16.92 5.09
N SER A 193 -8.07 17.25 4.03
CA SER A 193 -7.96 18.62 3.52
C SER A 193 -9.31 19.16 3.07
N TYR A 194 -9.40 20.50 3.00
CA TYR A 194 -10.59 21.17 2.47
C TYR A 194 -10.93 20.72 1.05
N GLU A 195 -9.96 20.65 0.14
CA GLU A 195 -10.20 20.25 -1.25
C GLU A 195 -10.71 18.81 -1.38
N PHE A 196 -10.20 17.89 -0.56
CA PHE A 196 -10.66 16.50 -0.54
C PHE A 196 -12.10 16.42 -0.02
N THR A 197 -12.38 17.12 1.08
CA THR A 197 -13.73 17.19 1.68
C THR A 197 -14.74 17.83 0.73
N LYS A 198 -14.34 18.91 0.06
CA LYS A 198 -15.16 19.62 -0.93
C LYS A 198 -15.49 18.71 -2.11
N THR A 199 -14.49 18.03 -2.67
CA THR A 199 -14.70 17.10 -3.78
C THR A 199 -15.68 15.99 -3.41
N ALA A 200 -15.55 15.41 -2.22
CA ALA A 200 -16.51 14.40 -1.76
C ALA A 200 -17.96 14.94 -1.72
N ILE A 201 -18.14 16.12 -1.13
CA ILE A 201 -19.45 16.74 -0.97
C ILE A 201 -20.04 17.18 -2.31
N ASP A 202 -19.24 17.74 -3.22
CA ASP A 202 -19.65 18.14 -4.57
C ASP A 202 -20.17 16.93 -5.37
N HIS A 203 -19.61 15.74 -5.13
CA HIS A 203 -20.06 14.47 -5.70
C HIS A 203 -21.18 13.79 -4.90
N GLY A 204 -21.81 14.50 -3.96
CA GLY A 204 -23.02 14.08 -3.27
C GLY A 204 -22.80 13.18 -2.05
N ILE A 205 -21.58 13.06 -1.54
CA ILE A 205 -21.34 12.36 -0.28
C ILE A 205 -22.02 13.11 0.86
N LYS A 206 -22.76 12.36 1.67
CA LYS A 206 -23.56 12.81 2.81
C LYS A 206 -23.25 11.96 4.04
N PRO A 207 -23.72 12.34 5.25
CA PRO A 207 -23.45 11.58 6.47
C PRO A 207 -23.82 10.09 6.39
N ASP A 208 -24.89 9.73 5.69
CA ASP A 208 -25.36 8.34 5.52
C ASP A 208 -24.44 7.49 4.62
N ALA A 209 -23.62 8.13 3.79
CA ALA A 209 -22.59 7.49 2.99
C ALA A 209 -21.24 7.37 3.72
N CYS A 210 -21.17 7.77 4.99
CA CYS A 210 -19.92 7.88 5.74
C CYS A 210 -20.03 7.23 7.13
N PRO A 211 -19.58 5.97 7.30
CA PRO A 211 -19.70 5.24 8.55
C PRO A 211 -18.87 5.91 9.65
N ARG A 212 -19.47 6.13 10.82
CA ARG A 212 -18.85 6.85 11.94
C ARG A 212 -18.40 8.28 11.57
N GLY A 213 -19.06 8.87 10.57
CA GLY A 213 -18.77 10.20 10.04
C GLY A 213 -19.35 11.33 10.87
N GLU A 214 -20.15 11.04 11.90
CA GLU A 214 -20.79 12.05 12.76
C GLU A 214 -19.79 13.00 13.41
N LEU A 215 -18.54 12.56 13.62
CA LEU A 215 -17.47 13.34 14.23
C LEU A 215 -16.73 14.26 13.25
N ALA A 216 -17.09 14.32 11.96
CA ALA A 216 -16.34 15.08 10.96
C ALA A 216 -16.13 16.56 11.34
N VAL A 217 -17.18 17.23 11.82
CA VAL A 217 -17.09 18.63 12.27
C VAL A 217 -16.21 18.76 13.50
N TRP A 218 -16.32 17.83 14.45
CA TRP A 218 -15.49 17.82 15.65
C TRP A 218 -14.00 17.66 15.31
N GLU A 219 -13.67 16.72 14.43
CA GLU A 219 -12.27 16.50 14.01
C GLU A 219 -11.71 17.68 13.23
N ALA A 220 -12.50 18.32 12.37
CA ALA A 220 -12.09 19.53 11.66
C ALA A 220 -11.70 20.67 12.63
N VAL A 221 -12.43 20.83 13.74
CA VAL A 221 -12.11 21.85 14.76
C VAL A 221 -10.95 21.40 15.65
N GLN A 222 -10.92 20.13 16.07
CA GLN A 222 -9.89 19.60 16.95
C GLN A 222 -8.50 19.59 16.30
N PHE A 223 -8.41 19.15 15.04
CA PHE A 223 -7.15 18.95 14.33
C PHE A 223 -6.81 20.04 13.31
N GLY A 224 -7.72 20.99 13.05
CA GLY A 224 -7.44 22.12 12.18
C GLY A 224 -6.19 22.91 12.61
N LYS A 225 -5.48 23.50 11.63
CA LYS A 225 -4.25 24.26 11.89
C LYS A 225 -4.49 25.74 12.11
N SER A 226 -5.61 26.26 11.61
CA SER A 226 -5.97 27.68 11.71
C SER A 226 -7.48 27.86 11.81
N ASP A 227 -7.90 29.01 12.37
CA ASP A 227 -9.31 29.39 12.44
C ASP A 227 -9.95 29.48 11.05
N ASP A 228 -9.25 30.03 10.06
CA ASP A 228 -9.74 30.15 8.69
C ASP A 228 -10.00 28.80 8.01
N GLU A 229 -9.06 27.87 8.15
CA GLU A 229 -9.19 26.52 7.60
C GLU A 229 -10.33 25.74 8.29
N ALA A 230 -10.38 25.80 9.62
CA ALA A 230 -11.43 25.13 10.39
C ALA A 230 -12.80 25.70 10.06
N ALA A 231 -12.97 27.02 10.04
CA ALA A 231 -14.23 27.67 9.68
C ALA A 231 -14.74 27.27 8.28
N LYS A 232 -13.84 27.20 7.28
CA LYS A 232 -14.18 26.74 5.93
C LYS A 232 -14.67 25.29 5.92
N ASN A 233 -13.93 24.39 6.57
CA ASN A 233 -14.31 22.98 6.66
C ASN A 233 -15.63 22.78 7.42
N VAL A 234 -15.81 23.47 8.55
CA VAL A 234 -17.04 23.42 9.34
C VAL A 234 -18.24 23.88 8.52
N THR A 235 -18.13 25.03 7.84
CA THR A 235 -19.20 25.57 6.99
C THR A 235 -19.59 24.58 5.90
N LEU A 236 -18.60 24.00 5.24
CA LEU A 236 -18.79 23.01 4.18
C LEU A 236 -19.48 21.74 4.71
N LEU A 237 -19.00 21.18 5.81
CA LEU A 237 -19.54 19.96 6.42
C LEU A 237 -20.97 20.17 6.94
N MET A 238 -21.20 21.25 7.69
CA MET A 238 -22.54 21.56 8.22
C MET A 238 -23.54 21.86 7.10
N GLY A 239 -23.11 22.57 6.05
CA GLY A 239 -23.94 22.82 4.87
C GLY A 239 -24.35 21.54 4.14
N ALA A 240 -23.54 20.48 4.22
CA ALA A 240 -23.83 19.17 3.65
C ALA A 240 -24.55 18.21 4.63
N GLY A 241 -24.93 18.69 5.83
CA GLY A 241 -25.78 17.97 6.78
C GLY A 241 -25.06 17.26 7.92
N TRP A 242 -23.74 17.46 8.08
CA TRP A 242 -23.02 16.91 9.24
C TRP A 242 -23.36 17.66 10.53
N SER A 243 -23.39 16.93 11.65
CA SER A 243 -23.72 17.50 12.97
C SER A 243 -22.62 18.42 13.49
N GLY A 244 -23.00 19.66 13.82
CA GLY A 244 -22.11 20.63 14.49
C GLY A 244 -21.92 20.40 16.00
N THR A 245 -22.59 19.40 16.58
CA THR A 245 -22.61 19.16 18.03
C THR A 245 -22.08 17.80 18.44
N ALA A 246 -21.90 16.88 17.48
CA ALA A 246 -21.34 15.57 17.74
C ALA A 246 -19.92 15.65 18.32
N LYS A 247 -19.60 14.68 19.18
CA LYS A 247 -18.30 14.57 19.85
C LYS A 247 -18.04 13.09 20.20
N PRO A 248 -16.78 12.64 20.27
CA PRO A 248 -16.49 11.28 20.69
C PRO A 248 -16.80 11.05 22.18
N ASP A 249 -17.01 9.79 22.58
CA ASP A 249 -17.32 9.44 23.97
C ASP A 249 -16.17 9.78 24.95
N HIS A 250 -14.93 9.69 24.48
CA HIS A 250 -13.74 9.95 25.28
C HIS A 250 -13.43 11.44 25.48
N ASP A 251 -14.05 12.35 24.72
CA ASP A 251 -13.89 13.80 24.90
C ASP A 251 -15.23 14.47 25.26
N LYS A 252 -15.22 15.26 26.34
CA LYS A 252 -16.41 15.99 26.80
C LYS A 252 -16.59 17.33 26.09
N ARG A 253 -15.60 17.80 25.33
CA ARG A 253 -15.65 19.10 24.65
C ARG A 253 -16.39 18.99 23.33
N SER A 254 -17.38 19.84 23.14
CA SER A 254 -18.07 20.04 21.87
C SER A 254 -17.18 20.83 20.89
N PRO A 255 -17.49 20.82 19.58
CA PRO A 255 -16.77 21.65 18.60
C PRO A 255 -16.74 23.13 18.99
N LYS A 256 -17.85 23.68 19.52
CA LYS A 256 -17.92 25.06 20.02
C LYS A 256 -16.94 25.30 21.17
N LYS A 257 -16.87 24.38 22.15
CA LYS A 257 -15.96 24.50 23.29
C LYS A 257 -14.51 24.48 22.84
N ILE A 258 -14.15 23.60 21.90
CA ILE A 258 -12.79 23.54 21.35
C ILE A 258 -12.45 24.84 20.60
N ALA A 259 -13.35 25.35 19.75
CA ALA A 259 -13.13 26.60 19.04
C ALA A 259 -12.96 27.79 19.99
N ALA A 260 -13.74 27.85 21.08
CA ALA A 260 -13.60 28.87 22.12
C ALA A 260 -12.26 28.77 22.86
N GLU A 261 -11.84 27.56 23.27
CA GLU A 261 -10.53 27.31 23.90
C GLU A 261 -9.37 27.74 23.00
N LYS A 262 -9.49 27.52 21.68
CA LYS A 262 -8.51 27.93 20.66
C LYS A 262 -8.61 29.41 20.26
N LYS A 263 -9.61 30.15 20.75
CA LYS A 263 -9.91 31.54 20.38
C LYS A 263 -10.18 31.72 18.87
N TRP A 264 -10.87 30.76 18.28
CA TRP A 264 -11.20 30.70 16.86
C TRP A 264 -12.57 31.31 16.59
N SER A 265 -12.61 32.62 16.35
CA SER A 265 -13.85 33.39 16.23
C SER A 265 -14.62 33.08 14.94
N LYS A 266 -13.93 32.84 13.82
CA LYS A 266 -14.57 32.50 12.54
C LYS A 266 -15.20 31.11 12.62
N THR A 267 -14.51 30.17 13.25
CA THR A 267 -15.01 28.81 13.47
C THR A 267 -16.22 28.81 14.40
N LEU A 268 -16.19 29.61 15.48
CA LEU A 268 -17.37 29.80 16.34
C LEU A 268 -18.56 30.34 15.56
N GLN A 269 -18.35 31.32 14.69
CA GLN A 269 -19.40 31.86 13.82
C GLN A 269 -19.96 30.78 12.88
N ALA A 270 -19.09 29.98 12.25
CA ALA A 270 -19.48 28.86 11.39
C ALA A 270 -20.30 27.79 12.14
N LEU A 271 -20.03 27.59 13.44
CA LEU A 271 -20.79 26.67 14.31
C LEU A 271 -22.12 27.26 14.82
N GLY A 272 -22.55 28.42 14.32
CA GLY A 272 -23.79 29.08 14.74
C GLY A 272 -23.63 29.99 15.97
N GLY A 273 -22.43 30.53 16.21
CA GLY A 273 -22.15 31.52 17.25
C GLY A 273 -22.02 30.96 18.67
N ALA A 274 -21.47 31.77 19.57
CA ALA A 274 -21.44 31.49 21.00
C ALA A 274 -22.80 31.88 21.62
N GLU A 275 -23.53 30.89 22.14
CA GLU A 275 -24.50 31.13 23.22
C GLU A 275 -23.80 30.92 24.56
#